data_AF-A0AAF1K807-F1
#
_entry.id   AF-A0AAF1K807-F1
#
_cell.length_a   1.000
_cell.length_b   1.000
_cell.length_c   1.000
_cell.angle_alpha   90.00
_cell.angle_beta   90.00
_cell.angle_gamma   90.00
#
_symmetry.space_group_name_H-M   'P 1'
#
loop_
_entity.id
_entity.type
_entity.pdbx_description
1 polymer ?
#
loop_
_entity_poly.entity_id
_entity_poly.type
_entity_poly.pdbx_seq_one_letter_code
_entity_poly.pdbx_strand_id
1 'polypeptide(L)'
;MSQPSCIILGGPNGSGKSSAYAKLKLEGVWINADEIAKELTGASDGRAAAMAAGRAAIRKLAEMIETRTSFVYETTLSSQQAINLMRDAKAAGFSVGLYYVALDSVETNIERVRQRVEAGGHDIPDDDIRRRYVGSLDKLGAALTHADEALLMDNSGLEPHEVFRISAGEVTAFDIDDENELHKLYVAKVCEALGLVRTYDSFRTPESISYEVNGLTNRILRSMPGHKSEPSGDK
;
A
#
# COMPACT_ATOMS: atom_id res chain seq x y z
N MET A 1 24.65 9.25 -9.12
CA MET A 1 23.98 7.94 -9.11
C MET A 1 22.50 8.20 -8.90
N SER A 2 21.61 7.51 -9.63
CA SER A 2 20.17 7.59 -9.39
C SER A 2 19.83 7.11 -7.98
N GLN A 3 18.78 7.67 -7.39
CA GLN A 3 18.26 7.20 -6.11
C GLN A 3 17.73 5.76 -6.29
N PRO A 4 18.14 4.78 -5.46
CA PRO A 4 17.63 3.42 -5.56
C PRO A 4 16.18 3.34 -5.06
N SER A 5 15.42 2.37 -5.55
CA SER A 5 14.02 2.17 -5.21
C SER A 5 13.79 0.89 -4.40
N CYS A 6 12.92 0.98 -3.41
CA CYS A 6 12.36 -0.14 -2.67
C CYS A 6 10.86 -0.17 -2.97
N ILE A 7 10.42 -1.14 -3.77
CA ILE A 7 9.00 -1.28 -4.11
C ILE A 7 8.42 -2.45 -3.34
N ILE A 8 7.40 -2.18 -2.53
CA ILE A 8 6.61 -3.21 -1.86
C ILE A 8 5.43 -3.56 -2.76
N LEU A 9 5.39 -4.81 -3.20
CA LEU A 9 4.23 -5.39 -3.85
C LEU A 9 3.42 -6.15 -2.78
N GLY A 10 2.44 -5.46 -2.20
CA GLY A 10 1.72 -5.86 -1.00
C GLY A 10 0.29 -6.33 -1.25
N GLY A 11 -0.22 -7.19 -0.39
CA GLY A 11 -1.65 -7.55 -0.34
C GLY A 11 -1.94 -9.04 -0.08
N PRO A 12 -3.18 -9.41 0.25
CA PRO A 12 -3.55 -10.77 0.67
C PRO A 12 -3.18 -11.89 -0.33
N ASN A 13 -3.10 -13.14 0.13
CA ASN A 13 -2.89 -14.28 -0.78
C ASN A 13 -4.00 -14.35 -1.84
N GLY A 14 -3.70 -14.69 -3.10
CA GLY A 14 -4.72 -14.75 -4.16
C GLY A 14 -5.14 -13.39 -4.75
N SER A 15 -4.63 -12.25 -4.26
CA SER A 15 -5.02 -10.92 -4.75
C SER A 15 -4.47 -10.56 -6.13
N GLY A 16 -3.53 -11.31 -6.69
CA GLY A 16 -2.98 -11.08 -8.04
C GLY A 16 -1.67 -10.31 -8.10
N LYS A 17 -0.93 -10.17 -6.99
CA LYS A 17 0.40 -9.53 -6.91
C LYS A 17 1.35 -9.99 -8.03
N SER A 18 1.68 -11.28 -8.12
CA SER A 18 2.65 -11.76 -9.10
C SER A 18 2.20 -11.53 -10.56
N SER A 19 0.88 -11.57 -10.82
CA SER A 19 0.31 -11.19 -12.13
C SER A 19 0.48 -9.70 -12.42
N ALA A 20 0.32 -8.84 -11.41
CA ALA A 20 0.60 -7.41 -11.55
C ALA A 20 2.09 -7.16 -11.82
N TYR A 21 3.00 -7.83 -11.09
CA TYR A 21 4.45 -7.70 -11.31
C TYR A 21 4.85 -7.95 -12.77
N ALA A 22 4.33 -9.01 -13.38
CA ALA A 22 4.59 -9.35 -14.78
C ALA A 22 4.15 -8.27 -15.78
N LYS A 23 3.15 -7.45 -15.41
CA LYS A 23 2.62 -6.36 -16.26
C LYS A 23 3.30 -5.01 -16.00
N LEU A 24 3.68 -4.73 -14.74
CA LEU A 24 4.16 -3.42 -14.30
C LEU A 24 5.57 -3.06 -14.79
N LYS A 25 6.36 -4.03 -15.27
CA LYS A 25 7.75 -3.82 -15.76
C LYS A 25 8.60 -3.02 -14.77
N LEU A 26 8.49 -3.35 -13.49
CA LEU A 26 9.22 -2.67 -12.43
C LEU A 26 10.73 -2.94 -12.55
N GLU A 27 11.54 -1.93 -12.27
CA GLU A 27 13.00 -2.07 -12.20
C GLU A 27 13.44 -2.59 -10.83
N GLY A 28 14.56 -3.31 -10.82
CA GLY A 28 15.19 -3.82 -9.60
C GLY A 28 15.12 -5.33 -9.45
N VAL A 29 15.79 -5.83 -8.42
CA VAL A 29 15.84 -7.26 -8.09
C VAL A 29 14.50 -7.71 -7.52
N TRP A 30 13.90 -8.72 -8.14
CA TRP A 30 12.71 -9.40 -7.60
C TRP A 30 13.07 -10.25 -6.39
N ILE A 31 12.31 -10.07 -5.31
CA ILE A 31 12.46 -10.83 -4.06
C ILE A 31 11.09 -11.36 -3.67
N ASN A 32 10.92 -12.68 -3.76
CA ASN A 32 9.72 -13.39 -3.33
C ASN A 32 10.12 -14.55 -2.39
N ALA A 33 9.55 -14.58 -1.20
CA ALA A 33 9.90 -15.58 -0.18
C ALA A 33 9.54 -17.01 -0.58
N ASP A 34 8.45 -17.21 -1.33
CA ASP A 34 7.99 -18.52 -1.79
C ASP A 34 8.90 -19.06 -2.91
N GLU A 35 9.39 -18.19 -3.80
CA GLU A 35 10.38 -18.57 -4.82
C GLU A 35 11.73 -18.92 -4.20
N ILE A 36 12.21 -18.10 -3.27
CA ILE A 36 13.44 -18.38 -2.49
C ILE A 36 13.29 -19.71 -1.73
N ALA A 37 12.11 -20.00 -1.19
CA ALA A 37 11.85 -21.29 -0.54
C ALA A 37 12.01 -22.44 -1.52
N LYS A 38 11.36 -22.38 -2.69
CA LYS A 38 11.44 -23.40 -3.74
C LYS A 38 12.87 -23.68 -4.18
N GLU A 39 13.68 -22.64 -4.38
CA GLU A 39 15.09 -22.74 -4.77
C GLU A 39 15.94 -23.43 -3.70
N LEU A 40 15.72 -23.10 -2.42
CA LEU A 40 16.52 -23.62 -1.32
C LEU A 40 16.15 -25.04 -0.90
N THR A 41 14.88 -25.42 -1.02
CA THR A 41 14.36 -26.63 -0.38
C THR A 41 14.11 -27.76 -1.37
N GLY A 42 14.10 -27.47 -2.68
CA GLY A 42 13.92 -28.48 -3.73
C GLY A 42 12.61 -29.27 -3.59
N ALA A 43 11.57 -28.65 -3.02
CA ALA A 43 10.29 -29.25 -2.59
C ALA A 43 10.30 -30.01 -1.24
N SER A 44 11.31 -29.83 -0.38
CA SER A 44 11.19 -30.30 1.02
C SER A 44 10.23 -29.43 1.82
N ASP A 45 9.14 -30.06 2.28
CA ASP A 45 8.10 -29.43 3.08
C ASP A 45 8.42 -29.51 4.58
N GLY A 46 8.23 -28.39 5.29
CA GLY A 46 8.32 -28.37 6.75
C GLY A 46 8.63 -27.01 7.35
N ARG A 47 8.35 -26.87 8.65
CA ARG A 47 8.55 -25.63 9.42
C ARG A 47 10.00 -25.12 9.37
N ALA A 48 10.98 -26.02 9.38
CA ALA A 48 12.40 -25.66 9.32
C ALA A 48 12.79 -25.04 7.97
N ALA A 49 12.28 -25.61 6.87
CA ALA A 49 12.45 -25.12 5.51
C ALA A 49 11.83 -23.72 5.33
N ALA A 50 10.58 -23.54 5.78
CA ALA A 50 9.91 -22.23 5.77
C ALA A 50 10.67 -21.16 6.57
N MET A 51 11.20 -21.52 7.75
CA MET A 51 12.03 -20.60 8.53
C MET A 51 13.37 -20.27 7.85
N ALA A 52 14.00 -21.23 7.18
CA ALA A 52 15.25 -21.00 6.45
C ALA A 52 15.03 -20.05 5.26
N ALA A 53 13.95 -20.25 4.50
CA ALA A 53 13.54 -19.39 3.40
C ALA A 53 13.25 -17.97 3.87
N GLY A 54 12.48 -17.81 4.95
CA GLY A 54 12.21 -16.51 5.55
C GLY A 54 13.50 -15.77 5.97
N ARG A 55 14.46 -16.48 6.59
CA ARG A 55 15.77 -15.90 6.92
C ARG A 55 16.59 -15.53 5.67
N ALA A 56 16.51 -16.32 4.61
CA ALA A 56 17.19 -16.02 3.36
C ALA A 56 16.62 -14.77 2.67
N ALA A 57 15.30 -14.62 2.63
CA ALA A 57 14.64 -13.41 2.15
C ALA A 57 15.08 -12.16 2.94
N ILE A 58 15.13 -12.25 4.27
CA ILE A 58 15.61 -11.14 5.13
C ILE A 58 17.05 -10.75 4.78
N ARG A 59 17.95 -11.74 4.65
CA ARG A 59 19.34 -11.46 4.32
C ARG A 59 19.46 -10.79 2.95
N LYS A 60 18.71 -11.26 1.96
CA LYS A 60 18.70 -10.66 0.62
C LYS A 60 18.19 -9.22 0.64
N LEU A 61 17.14 -8.94 1.41
CA LEU A 61 16.64 -7.57 1.59
C LEU A 61 17.67 -6.66 2.24
N ALA A 62 18.35 -7.13 3.28
CA ALA A 62 19.43 -6.37 3.93
C ALA A 62 20.60 -6.10 2.97
N GLU A 63 20.99 -7.09 2.17
CA GLU A 63 22.01 -6.95 1.12
C GLU A 63 21.62 -5.90 0.07
N MET A 64 20.35 -5.84 -0.36
CA MET A 64 19.91 -4.81 -1.30
C MET A 64 20.05 -3.40 -0.73
N ILE A 65 19.72 -3.22 0.56
CA ILE A 65 19.89 -1.94 1.26
C ILE A 65 21.38 -1.59 1.37
N GLU A 66 22.21 -2.52 1.81
CA GLU A 66 23.66 -2.32 2.00
C GLU A 66 24.37 -1.97 0.67
N THR A 67 24.02 -2.67 -0.39
CA THR A 67 24.60 -2.47 -1.74
C THR A 67 23.96 -1.34 -2.52
N ARG A 68 22.93 -0.68 -1.99
CA ARG A 68 22.13 0.35 -2.66
C ARG A 68 21.53 -0.12 -4.00
N THR A 69 21.14 -1.39 -4.08
CA THR A 69 20.56 -1.99 -5.27
C THR A 69 19.03 -1.86 -5.21
N SER A 70 18.40 -1.33 -6.27
CA SER A 70 16.93 -1.26 -6.34
C SER A 70 16.30 -2.66 -6.30
N PHE A 71 15.17 -2.79 -5.62
CA PHE A 71 14.49 -4.08 -5.46
C PHE A 71 12.97 -3.96 -5.34
N VAL A 72 12.31 -5.05 -5.71
CA VAL A 72 10.86 -5.25 -5.56
C VAL A 72 10.64 -6.44 -4.63
N TYR A 73 9.92 -6.22 -3.55
CA TYR A 73 9.61 -7.25 -2.56
C TYR A 73 8.13 -7.62 -2.59
N GLU A 74 7.81 -8.86 -2.97
CA GLU A 74 6.46 -9.40 -2.85
C GLU A 74 6.20 -9.87 -1.43
N THR A 75 5.11 -9.40 -0.84
CA THR A 75 4.70 -9.81 0.50
C THR A 75 3.19 -9.76 0.66
N THR A 76 2.69 -10.50 1.65
CA THR A 76 1.28 -10.39 2.03
C THR A 76 0.98 -9.10 2.79
N LEU A 77 2.00 -8.31 3.14
CA LEU A 77 1.90 -7.15 4.05
C LEU A 77 1.28 -7.51 5.42
N SER A 78 1.22 -8.79 5.78
CA SER A 78 0.54 -9.24 6.99
C SER A 78 1.42 -9.24 8.23
N SER A 79 2.72 -8.93 8.10
CA SER A 79 3.70 -8.93 9.19
C SER A 79 4.41 -7.58 9.32
N GLN A 80 4.94 -7.29 10.51
CA GLN A 80 5.66 -6.05 10.80
C GLN A 80 6.95 -5.89 9.97
N GLN A 81 7.47 -7.00 9.43
CA GLN A 81 8.70 -7.04 8.65
C GLN A 81 8.68 -6.08 7.46
N ALA A 82 7.58 -6.06 6.69
CA ALA A 82 7.47 -5.19 5.52
C ALA A 82 7.45 -3.71 5.90
N ILE A 83 6.77 -3.37 7.01
CA ILE A 83 6.74 -2.00 7.54
C ILE A 83 8.14 -1.55 7.98
N ASN A 84 8.85 -2.42 8.72
CA ASN A 84 10.22 -2.12 9.14
C ASN A 84 11.14 -1.97 7.94
N LEU A 85 11.02 -2.81 6.93
CA LEU A 85 11.78 -2.73 5.68
C LEU A 85 11.56 -1.38 4.97
N MET A 86 10.31 -0.93 4.83
CA MET A 86 10.01 0.36 4.21
C MET A 86 10.65 1.52 4.98
N ARG A 87 10.52 1.52 6.31
CA ARG A 87 11.15 2.51 7.19
C ARG A 87 12.68 2.51 7.04
N ASP A 88 13.30 1.33 7.09
CA ASP A 88 14.74 1.18 7.05
C ASP A 88 15.31 1.54 5.67
N ALA A 89 14.61 1.19 4.57
CA ALA A 89 14.95 1.60 3.22
C ALA A 89 14.85 3.13 3.04
N LYS A 90 13.78 3.76 3.55
CA LYS A 90 13.63 5.22 3.54
C LYS A 90 14.76 5.91 4.31
N ALA A 91 15.10 5.40 5.49
CA ALA A 91 16.24 5.91 6.27
C ALA A 91 17.60 5.73 5.56
N ALA A 92 17.74 4.69 4.73
CA ALA A 92 18.91 4.48 3.87
C ALA A 92 18.90 5.31 2.57
N GLY A 93 17.90 6.18 2.38
CA GLY A 93 17.79 7.07 1.22
C GLY A 93 17.28 6.42 -0.05
N PHE A 94 16.50 5.33 0.06
CA PHE A 94 15.73 4.78 -1.05
C PHE A 94 14.46 5.60 -1.26
N SER A 95 13.98 5.65 -2.50
CA SER A 95 12.58 5.98 -2.77
C SER A 95 11.72 4.74 -2.47
N VAL A 96 10.65 4.91 -1.70
CA VAL A 96 9.78 3.80 -1.27
C VAL A 96 8.47 3.84 -2.03
N GLY A 97 8.21 2.81 -2.83
CA GLY A 97 6.94 2.61 -3.53
C GLY A 97 6.09 1.53 -2.88
N LEU A 98 4.77 1.71 -2.88
CA LEU A 98 3.80 0.70 -2.48
C LEU A 98 2.83 0.42 -3.63
N TYR A 99 2.84 -0.79 -4.16
CA TYR A 99 1.74 -1.30 -4.99
C TYR A 99 0.94 -2.28 -4.13
N TYR A 100 -0.21 -1.85 -3.64
CA TYR A 100 -1.08 -2.67 -2.82
C TYR A 100 -2.27 -3.17 -3.63
N VAL A 101 -2.53 -4.48 -3.58
CA VAL A 101 -3.64 -5.10 -4.30
C VAL A 101 -4.42 -6.04 -3.39
N ALA A 102 -5.73 -5.81 -3.29
CA ALA A 102 -6.66 -6.63 -2.52
C ALA A 102 -7.91 -6.95 -3.34
N LEU A 103 -8.78 -7.75 -2.72
CA LEU A 103 -10.08 -8.15 -3.26
C LEU A 103 -11.17 -7.74 -2.26
N ASP A 104 -12.37 -7.55 -2.79
CA ASP A 104 -13.64 -7.34 -2.11
C ASP A 104 -13.89 -8.28 -0.93
N SER A 105 -13.45 -9.54 -1.00
CA SER A 105 -13.63 -10.49 0.09
C SER A 105 -12.51 -11.53 0.20
N VAL A 106 -12.32 -12.01 1.43
CA VAL A 106 -11.41 -13.13 1.73
C VAL A 106 -11.85 -14.45 1.08
N GLU A 107 -13.15 -14.64 0.86
CA GLU A 107 -13.67 -15.82 0.18
C GLU A 107 -13.25 -15.82 -1.30
N THR A 108 -13.23 -14.64 -1.94
CA THR A 108 -12.65 -14.47 -3.29
C THR A 108 -11.17 -14.84 -3.30
N ASN A 109 -10.40 -14.48 -2.26
CA ASN A 109 -9.00 -14.85 -2.14
C ASN A 109 -8.81 -16.37 -2.06
N ILE A 110 -9.62 -17.04 -1.25
CA ILE A 110 -9.57 -18.51 -1.06
C ILE A 110 -9.90 -19.22 -2.36
N GLU A 111 -10.98 -18.84 -3.04
CA GLU A 111 -11.36 -19.47 -4.30
C GLU A 111 -10.27 -19.30 -5.37
N ARG A 112 -9.64 -18.12 -5.47
CA ARG A 112 -8.51 -17.90 -6.38
C ARG A 112 -7.29 -18.76 -6.02
N VAL A 113 -7.01 -18.97 -4.74
CA VAL A 113 -5.93 -19.88 -4.31
C VAL A 113 -6.28 -21.32 -4.68
N ARG A 114 -7.53 -21.75 -4.45
CA ARG A 114 -8.04 -23.09 -4.80
C ARG A 114 -7.87 -23.39 -6.29
N GLN A 115 -8.30 -22.48 -7.15
CA GLN A 115 -8.15 -22.59 -8.61
C GLN A 115 -6.68 -22.69 -9.03
N ARG A 116 -5.80 -21.92 -8.39
CA ARG A 116 -4.36 -21.99 -8.65
C ARG A 116 -3.75 -23.32 -8.23
N VAL A 117 -4.22 -23.91 -7.12
CA VAL A 117 -3.79 -25.24 -6.66
C VAL A 117 -4.24 -26.32 -7.64
N GLU A 118 -5.48 -26.23 -8.15
CA GLU A 118 -5.98 -27.12 -9.21
C GLU A 118 -5.12 -27.03 -10.49
N ALA A 119 -4.52 -25.87 -10.76
CA ALA A 119 -3.55 -25.65 -11.84
C ALA A 119 -2.09 -26.03 -11.49
N GLY A 120 -1.83 -26.66 -10.35
CA GLY A 120 -0.51 -27.13 -9.92
C GLY A 120 0.30 -26.14 -9.06
N GLY A 121 -0.33 -25.09 -8.53
CA GLY A 121 0.28 -24.15 -7.60
C GLY A 121 0.40 -24.67 -6.15
N HIS A 122 1.02 -23.85 -5.28
CA HIS A 122 1.15 -24.17 -3.86
C HIS A 122 -0.14 -23.86 -3.09
N ASP A 123 -0.55 -24.83 -2.27
CA ASP A 123 -1.70 -24.74 -1.38
C ASP A 123 -1.38 -23.94 -0.12
N ILE A 124 -2.36 -23.20 0.38
CA ILE A 124 -2.24 -22.40 1.59
C ILE A 124 -3.50 -22.63 2.41
N PRO A 125 -3.37 -23.03 3.70
CA PRO A 125 -4.54 -23.24 4.54
C PRO A 125 -5.43 -22.00 4.59
N ASP A 126 -6.73 -22.25 4.50
CA ASP A 126 -7.81 -21.29 4.58
C ASP A 126 -7.71 -20.31 5.77
N ASP A 127 -7.40 -20.82 6.96
CA ASP A 127 -7.21 -20.02 8.17
C ASP A 127 -6.00 -19.09 8.07
N ASP A 128 -4.95 -19.53 7.37
CA ASP A 128 -3.76 -18.73 7.11
C ASP A 128 -4.08 -17.60 6.12
N ILE A 129 -4.90 -17.85 5.10
CA ILE A 129 -5.39 -16.83 4.16
C ILE A 129 -6.22 -15.79 4.92
N ARG A 130 -7.17 -16.23 5.76
CA ARG A 130 -8.02 -15.32 6.56
C ARG A 130 -7.21 -14.45 7.51
N ARG A 131 -6.30 -15.03 8.28
CA ARG A 131 -5.40 -14.29 9.17
C ARG A 131 -4.56 -13.28 8.41
N ARG A 132 -4.00 -13.66 7.25
CA ARG A 132 -3.16 -12.78 6.44
C ARG A 132 -3.96 -11.69 5.76
N TYR A 133 -5.19 -11.94 5.34
CA TYR A 133 -6.09 -10.94 4.78
C TYR A 133 -6.33 -9.79 5.76
N VAL A 134 -6.77 -10.11 6.97
CA VAL A 134 -6.99 -9.12 8.05
C VAL A 134 -5.68 -8.40 8.38
N GLY A 135 -4.62 -9.17 8.64
CA GLY A 135 -3.33 -8.59 9.02
C GLY A 135 -2.68 -7.72 7.94
N SER A 136 -3.03 -7.92 6.66
CA SER A 136 -2.60 -7.12 5.51
C SER A 136 -3.28 -5.75 5.52
N LEU A 137 -4.60 -5.75 5.62
CA LEU A 137 -5.41 -4.53 5.65
C LEU A 137 -5.15 -3.69 6.91
N ASP A 138 -4.92 -4.33 8.05
CA ASP A 138 -4.54 -3.64 9.28
C ASP A 138 -3.24 -2.85 9.14
N LYS A 139 -2.27 -3.39 8.38
CA LYS A 139 -0.95 -2.79 8.18
C LYS A 139 -0.90 -1.80 7.03
N LEU A 140 -1.94 -1.73 6.20
CA LEU A 140 -1.99 -0.82 5.05
C LEU A 140 -1.73 0.64 5.46
N GLY A 141 -2.37 1.11 6.53
CA GLY A 141 -2.17 2.48 7.02
C GLY A 141 -0.71 2.76 7.39
N ALA A 142 -0.07 1.85 8.13
CA ALA A 142 1.34 1.98 8.49
C ALA A 142 2.29 1.86 7.27
N ALA A 143 1.89 1.14 6.22
CA ALA A 143 2.67 1.09 4.98
C ALA A 143 2.57 2.44 4.22
N LEU A 144 1.37 3.02 4.16
CA LEU A 144 1.13 4.31 3.52
C LEU A 144 1.97 5.44 4.13
N THR A 145 2.15 5.46 5.46
CA THR A 145 2.99 6.49 6.12
C THR A 145 4.48 6.39 5.78
N HIS A 146 4.94 5.25 5.28
CA HIS A 146 6.33 5.04 4.88
C HIS A 146 6.54 5.07 3.36
N ALA A 147 5.47 5.11 2.57
CA ALA A 147 5.55 5.21 1.11
C ALA A 147 5.75 6.66 0.65
N ASP A 148 6.60 6.85 -0.35
CA ASP A 148 6.68 8.10 -1.12
C ASP A 148 5.66 8.08 -2.27
N GLU A 149 5.48 6.91 -2.89
CA GLU A 149 4.49 6.65 -3.94
C GLU A 149 3.64 5.46 -3.54
N ALA A 150 2.31 5.54 -3.70
CA ALA A 150 1.42 4.40 -3.46
C ALA A 150 0.30 4.28 -4.51
N LEU A 151 0.03 3.04 -4.91
CA LEU A 151 -1.13 2.63 -5.71
C LEU A 151 -1.94 1.62 -4.92
N LEU A 152 -3.22 1.90 -4.72
CA LEU A 152 -4.18 0.96 -4.13
C LEU A 152 -5.10 0.43 -5.22
N MET A 153 -5.07 -0.88 -5.42
CA MET A 153 -5.79 -1.57 -6.47
C MET A 153 -6.88 -2.47 -5.88
N ASP A 154 -8.07 -2.39 -6.46
CA ASP A 154 -9.09 -3.45 -6.36
C ASP A 154 -8.91 -4.38 -7.57
N ASN A 155 -8.73 -5.67 -7.31
CA ASN A 155 -8.58 -6.67 -8.37
C ASN A 155 -9.69 -7.72 -8.34
N SER A 156 -10.87 -7.39 -7.82
CA SER A 156 -12.05 -8.28 -7.79
C SER A 156 -12.77 -8.38 -9.14
N GLY A 157 -12.70 -7.34 -9.96
CA GLY A 157 -13.30 -7.31 -11.30
C GLY A 157 -12.53 -8.11 -12.36
N LEU A 158 -12.99 -8.01 -13.61
CA LEU A 158 -12.32 -8.59 -14.78
C LEU A 158 -10.98 -7.90 -15.07
N GLU A 159 -10.92 -6.59 -14.86
CA GLU A 159 -9.73 -5.78 -14.98
C GLU A 159 -9.39 -5.16 -13.62
N PRO A 160 -8.09 -4.95 -13.30
CA PRO A 160 -7.69 -4.23 -12.10
C PRO A 160 -8.22 -2.79 -12.12
N HIS A 161 -8.80 -2.36 -11.01
CA HIS A 161 -9.30 -1.01 -10.79
C HIS A 161 -8.34 -0.25 -9.88
N GLU A 162 -7.78 0.86 -10.38
CA GLU A 162 -6.96 1.78 -9.59
C GLU A 162 -7.84 2.69 -8.75
N VAL A 163 -7.87 2.46 -7.44
CA VAL A 163 -8.76 3.18 -6.51
C VAL A 163 -8.10 4.44 -5.98
N PHE A 164 -6.80 4.38 -5.69
CA PHE A 164 -6.01 5.52 -5.22
C PHE A 164 -4.63 5.56 -5.86
N ARG A 165 -4.20 6.78 -6.15
CA ARG A 165 -2.81 7.14 -6.43
C ARG A 165 -2.35 8.23 -5.49
N ILE A 166 -1.29 7.95 -4.75
CA ILE A 166 -0.73 8.83 -3.72
C ILE A 166 0.73 9.10 -4.07
N SER A 167 1.13 10.38 -4.03
CA SER A 167 2.51 10.81 -4.23
C SER A 167 2.86 11.85 -3.17
N ALA A 168 4.01 11.69 -2.53
CA ALA A 168 4.53 12.58 -1.50
C ALA A 168 3.53 12.91 -0.37
N GLY A 169 2.67 11.97 0.01
CA GLY A 169 1.65 12.13 1.04
C GLY A 169 0.35 12.81 0.58
N GLU A 170 0.21 13.10 -0.72
CA GLU A 170 -0.99 13.69 -1.31
C GLU A 170 -1.74 12.69 -2.20
N VAL A 171 -3.07 12.70 -2.14
CA VAL A 171 -3.90 11.93 -3.07
C VAL A 171 -3.94 12.68 -4.40
N THR A 172 -3.29 12.13 -5.41
CA THR A 172 -3.17 12.72 -6.76
C THR A 172 -4.26 12.25 -7.73
N ALA A 173 -4.82 11.05 -7.51
CA ALA A 173 -5.97 10.54 -8.23
C ALA A 173 -6.73 9.53 -7.36
N PHE A 174 -8.03 9.43 -7.57
CA PHE A 174 -8.88 8.42 -6.96
C PHE A 174 -10.06 8.10 -7.88
N ASP A 175 -10.54 6.87 -7.80
CA ASP A 175 -11.77 6.41 -8.45
C ASP A 175 -12.48 5.44 -7.51
N ILE A 176 -13.48 5.97 -6.78
CA ILE A 176 -14.08 5.31 -5.63
C ILE A 176 -15.53 4.96 -5.95
N ASP A 177 -15.82 3.67 -5.90
CA ASP A 177 -17.19 3.15 -5.77
C ASP A 177 -17.60 3.13 -4.28
N ASP A 178 -18.54 4.01 -3.90
CA ASP A 178 -19.07 4.13 -2.54
C ASP A 178 -20.00 2.98 -2.13
N GLU A 179 -20.34 2.05 -3.02
CA GLU A 179 -21.05 0.80 -2.67
C GLU A 179 -20.07 -0.36 -2.40
N ASN A 180 -18.79 -0.21 -2.76
CA ASN A 180 -17.77 -1.23 -2.57
C ASN A 180 -17.10 -1.12 -1.18
N GLU A 181 -17.19 -2.18 -0.38
CA GLU A 181 -16.65 -2.23 0.99
C GLU A 181 -15.11 -2.13 1.05
N LEU A 182 -14.40 -2.67 0.06
CA LEU A 182 -12.95 -2.52 -0.03
C LEU A 182 -12.58 -1.05 -0.25
N HIS A 183 -13.33 -0.35 -1.11
CA HIS A 183 -13.07 1.05 -1.40
C HIS A 183 -13.34 1.94 -0.17
N LYS A 184 -14.43 1.68 0.56
CA LYS A 184 -14.71 2.35 1.85
C LYS A 184 -13.56 2.12 2.85
N LEU A 185 -13.04 0.90 2.92
CA LEU A 185 -11.91 0.57 3.78
C LEU A 185 -10.63 1.30 3.34
N TYR A 186 -10.36 1.38 2.04
CA TYR A 186 -9.24 2.17 1.52
C TYR A 186 -9.36 3.64 1.88
N VAL A 187 -10.54 4.25 1.70
CA VAL A 187 -10.81 5.63 2.13
C VAL A 187 -10.47 5.81 3.61
N ALA A 188 -10.95 4.92 4.48
CA ALA A 188 -10.65 5.00 5.91
C ALA A 188 -9.14 4.91 6.20
N LYS A 189 -8.43 3.96 5.58
CA LYS A 189 -6.98 3.76 5.76
C LYS A 189 -6.15 4.92 5.23
N VAL A 190 -6.51 5.49 4.08
CA VAL A 190 -5.83 6.65 3.48
C VAL A 190 -6.03 7.89 4.36
N CYS A 191 -7.28 8.16 4.76
CA CYS A 191 -7.60 9.29 5.65
C CYS A 191 -6.87 9.19 7.00
N GLU A 192 -6.89 8.00 7.63
CA GLU A 192 -6.19 7.75 8.89
C GLU A 192 -4.67 7.93 8.75
N ALA A 193 -4.06 7.32 7.72
CA ALA A 193 -2.61 7.34 7.55
C ALA A 193 -2.06 8.73 7.22
N LEU A 194 -2.79 9.52 6.42
CA LEU A 194 -2.31 10.80 5.90
C LEU A 194 -2.93 12.01 6.62
N GLY A 195 -3.79 11.80 7.62
CA GLY A 195 -4.48 12.89 8.32
C GLY A 195 -5.43 13.67 7.41
N LEU A 196 -6.09 12.98 6.49
CA LEU A 196 -6.96 13.59 5.48
C LEU A 196 -8.44 13.39 5.83
N VAL A 197 -9.25 14.27 5.28
CA VAL A 197 -10.71 14.19 5.24
C VAL A 197 -11.13 14.16 3.77
N ARG A 198 -12.03 13.25 3.44
CA ARG A 198 -12.65 13.19 2.10
C ARG A 198 -13.71 14.28 1.97
N THR A 199 -13.58 15.15 0.97
CA THR A 199 -14.64 16.01 0.46
C THR A 199 -15.33 15.32 -0.72
N TYR A 200 -16.35 15.96 -1.30
CA TYR A 200 -17.05 15.42 -2.47
C TYR A 200 -16.09 15.13 -3.65
N ASP A 201 -15.08 15.97 -3.83
CA ASP A 201 -14.21 16.00 -5.01
C ASP A 201 -12.71 15.87 -4.70
N SER A 202 -12.31 15.74 -3.43
CA SER A 202 -10.90 15.74 -3.04
C SER A 202 -10.63 15.11 -1.67
N PHE A 203 -9.34 14.96 -1.34
CA PHE A 203 -8.87 14.61 0.00
C PHE A 203 -7.98 15.73 0.52
N ARG A 204 -8.28 16.23 1.72
CA ARG A 204 -7.66 17.46 2.24
C ARG A 204 -7.39 17.36 3.73
N THR A 205 -6.41 18.10 4.22
CA THR A 205 -6.21 18.23 5.68
C THR A 205 -7.32 19.10 6.29
N PRO A 206 -7.75 18.83 7.54
CA PRO A 206 -8.70 19.69 8.25
C PRO A 206 -8.31 21.17 8.28
N GLU A 207 -7.02 21.46 8.37
CA GLU A 207 -6.45 22.81 8.39
C GLU A 207 -6.68 23.53 7.06
N SER A 208 -6.47 22.85 5.93
CA SER A 208 -6.66 23.43 4.60
C SER A 208 -8.13 23.79 4.33
N ILE A 209 -9.07 22.95 4.79
CA ILE A 209 -10.51 23.22 4.72
C ILE A 209 -10.85 24.46 5.55
N SER A 210 -10.35 24.52 6.78
CA SER A 210 -10.60 25.65 7.70
C SER A 210 -10.07 26.96 7.13
N TYR A 211 -8.88 26.95 6.52
CA TYR A 211 -8.30 28.12 5.87
C TYR A 211 -9.14 28.61 4.69
N GLU A 212 -9.62 27.71 3.83
CA GLU A 212 -10.48 28.06 2.68
C GLU A 212 -11.80 28.68 3.12
N VAL A 213 -12.47 28.08 4.11
CA VAL A 213 -13.73 28.58 4.67
C VAL A 213 -13.53 29.98 5.25
N ASN A 214 -12.49 30.20 6.06
CA ASN A 214 -12.19 31.51 6.62
C ASN A 214 -11.88 32.55 5.53
N GLY A 215 -11.13 32.16 4.49
CA GLY A 215 -10.83 33.02 3.35
C GLY A 215 -12.09 33.39 2.53
N LEU A 216 -13.03 32.46 2.37
CA LEU A 216 -14.31 32.72 1.71
C LEU A 216 -15.19 33.65 2.56
N THR A 217 -15.33 33.38 3.86
CA THR A 217 -16.08 34.23 4.80
C THR A 217 -15.54 35.65 4.80
N ASN A 218 -14.22 35.84 4.87
CA ASN A 218 -13.59 37.16 4.82
C ASN A 218 -13.85 37.89 3.50
N ARG A 219 -13.86 37.19 2.36
CA ARG A 219 -14.19 37.79 1.05
C ARG A 219 -15.65 38.22 0.98
N ILE A 220 -16.57 37.40 1.49
CA ILE A 220 -18.00 37.74 1.57
C ILE A 220 -18.20 38.97 2.44
N LEU A 221 -17.65 38.97 3.65
CA LEU A 221 -17.74 40.08 4.60
C LEU A 221 -17.23 41.39 4.00
N ARG A 222 -16.09 41.39 3.31
CA ARG A 222 -15.54 42.58 2.63
C ARG A 222 -16.38 43.07 1.45
N SER A 223 -17.21 42.21 0.87
CA SER A 223 -18.09 42.58 -0.25
C SER A 223 -19.44 43.15 0.19
N MET A 224 -19.77 43.12 1.49
CA MET A 224 -21.04 43.64 2.01
C MET A 224 -20.99 45.18 2.19
N PRO A 225 -22.01 45.93 1.70
CA PRO A 225 -22.07 47.37 1.88
C PRO A 225 -22.12 47.75 3.37
N GLY A 226 -21.17 48.57 3.83
CA GLY A 226 -21.11 49.10 5.19
C GLY A 226 -20.16 48.37 6.16
N HIS A 227 -19.48 47.29 5.74
CA HIS A 227 -18.49 46.64 6.59
C HIS A 227 -17.18 47.45 6.62
N LYS A 228 -16.90 48.11 7.75
CA LYS A 228 -15.56 48.62 8.06
C LYS A 228 -14.73 47.46 8.59
N SER A 229 -13.58 47.18 7.97
CA SER A 229 -12.60 46.24 8.54
C SER A 229 -12.11 46.79 9.88
N GLU A 230 -12.18 46.00 10.95
CA GLU A 230 -11.49 46.36 12.19
C GLU A 230 -9.98 46.37 11.96
N PRO A 231 -9.23 47.34 12.55
CA PRO A 231 -7.79 47.34 12.43
C PRO A 231 -7.24 46.11 13.16
N SER A 232 -6.39 45.35 12.46
CA SER A 232 -5.60 44.26 13.04
C SER A 232 -4.85 44.78 14.26
N GLY A 233 -5.27 44.36 15.45
CA GLY A 233 -4.58 44.63 16.69
C GLY A 233 -3.32 43.79 16.78
N ASP A 234 -2.22 44.28 16.24
CA ASP A 234 -0.89 43.86 16.68
C ASP A 234 -0.66 44.43 18.08
N LYS A 235 -0.69 43.55 19.10
CA LYS A 235 0.04 43.69 20.35
C LYS A 235 0.43 42.31 20.89
#